data_AF-A0A179V267-F1
#
_entry.id   AF-A0A179V267-F1
#
_cell.length_a   1.000
_cell.length_b   1.000
_cell.length_c   1.000
_cell.angle_alpha   90.00
_cell.angle_beta   90.00
_cell.angle_gamma   90.00
#
_symmetry.space_group_name_H-M   'P 1'
#
loop_
_entity.id
_entity.type
_entity.pdbx_description
1 polymer ?
#
loop_
_entity_poly.entity_id
_entity_poly.type
_entity_poly.pdbx_seq_one_letter_code
_entity_poly.pdbx_strand_id
1 'polypeptide(L)'
;MPRATATIGDTVLAETDKWENVEGNVYFPRSSLKDSTGTFTLIKSDASTFCPWKGTALYYGIALQESGTVISDVAWYYPEPSEAAQNIRDHVAFYKTKVRVVVE
;
A
#
# COMPACT_ATOMS: atom_id res chain seq x y z
N MET A 1 -18.63 4.99 -10.92
CA MET A 1 -17.23 5.49 -10.99
C MET A 1 -16.36 4.34 -10.58
N PRO A 2 -15.24 4.09 -11.26
CA PRO A 2 -14.42 2.95 -10.93
C PRO A 2 -13.76 3.15 -9.56
N ARG A 3 -13.50 2.06 -8.86
CA ARG A 3 -13.02 2.02 -7.47
C ARG A 3 -11.91 0.99 -7.34
N ALA A 4 -10.85 1.38 -6.64
CA ALA A 4 -9.79 0.48 -6.24
C ALA A 4 -9.95 0.09 -4.76
N THR A 5 -9.80 -1.20 -4.46
CA THR A 5 -9.91 -1.74 -3.10
C THR A 5 -8.78 -2.73 -2.83
N ALA A 6 -8.17 -2.65 -1.65
CA ALA A 6 -7.18 -3.58 -1.14
C ALA A 6 -7.69 -4.26 0.15
N THR A 7 -7.72 -5.60 0.18
CA THR A 7 -8.22 -6.37 1.34
C THR A 7 -7.32 -7.54 1.73
N ILE A 8 -7.34 -7.90 3.01
CA ILE A 8 -6.85 -9.17 3.55
C ILE A 8 -8.00 -9.83 4.30
N GLY A 9 -8.49 -10.97 3.80
CA GLY A 9 -9.75 -11.53 4.28
C GLY A 9 -10.87 -10.50 4.13
N ASP A 10 -11.57 -10.24 5.24
CA ASP A 10 -12.66 -9.24 5.32
C ASP A 10 -12.17 -7.84 5.72
N THR A 11 -10.90 -7.69 6.09
CA THR A 11 -10.33 -6.40 6.48
C THR A 11 -9.99 -5.57 5.23
N VAL A 12 -10.62 -4.40 5.10
CA VAL A 12 -10.33 -3.41 4.07
C VAL A 12 -9.14 -2.56 4.50
N LEU A 13 -8.04 -2.64 3.74
CA LEU A 13 -6.82 -1.87 3.99
C LEU A 13 -6.89 -0.48 3.37
N ALA A 14 -7.44 -0.39 2.15
CA ALA A 14 -7.54 0.84 1.38
C ALA A 14 -8.74 0.78 0.43
N GLU A 15 -9.41 1.92 0.25
CA GLU A 15 -10.47 2.08 -0.74
C GLU A 15 -10.44 3.51 -1.30
N THR A 16 -10.46 3.65 -2.63
CA THR A 16 -10.46 4.97 -3.28
C THR A 16 -11.06 4.93 -4.69
N ASP A 17 -11.56 6.08 -5.14
CA ASP A 17 -11.92 6.36 -6.54
C ASP A 17 -10.80 7.06 -7.32
N LYS A 18 -9.66 7.34 -6.66
CA LYS A 18 -8.48 7.98 -7.24
C LYS A 18 -7.22 7.21 -6.87
N TRP A 19 -6.56 6.64 -7.86
CA TRP A 19 -5.31 5.92 -7.68
C TRP A 19 -4.38 6.17 -8.85
N GLU A 20 -3.10 5.89 -8.64
CA GLU A 20 -2.10 5.86 -9.70
C GLU A 20 -1.84 4.41 -10.13
N ASN A 21 -1.54 4.19 -11.41
CA ASN A 21 -1.11 2.89 -11.90
C ASN A 21 0.32 2.98 -12.43
N VAL A 22 1.22 2.19 -11.86
CA VAL A 22 2.61 2.13 -12.29
C VAL A 22 3.03 0.67 -12.35
N GLU A 23 3.47 0.23 -13.53
CA GLU A 23 3.92 -1.16 -13.79
C GLU A 23 2.88 -2.21 -13.36
N GLY A 24 1.58 -1.90 -13.55
CA GLY A 24 0.48 -2.79 -13.19
C GLY A 24 0.17 -2.83 -11.69
N ASN A 25 0.84 -2.04 -10.86
CA ASN A 25 0.52 -1.87 -9.45
C ASN A 25 -0.42 -0.69 -9.24
N VAL A 26 -1.34 -0.86 -8.30
CA VAL A 26 -2.27 0.19 -7.87
C VAL A 26 -1.67 0.89 -6.66
N TYR A 27 -1.49 2.20 -6.78
CA TYR A 27 -0.95 3.07 -5.76
C TYR A 27 -2.09 3.86 -5.14
N PHE A 28 -2.38 3.54 -3.88
CA PHE A 28 -3.43 4.14 -3.08
C PHE A 28 -2.90 5.40 -2.40
N PRO A 29 -3.60 6.55 -2.47
CA PRO A 29 -3.23 7.72 -1.68
C PRO A 29 -3.16 7.37 -0.19
N ARG A 30 -2.20 7.91 0.56
CA ARG A 30 -2.06 7.63 2.00
C ARG A 30 -3.35 7.86 2.80
N SER A 31 -4.15 8.85 2.38
CA SER A 31 -5.44 9.19 2.98
C SER A 31 -6.56 8.18 2.72
N SER A 32 -6.40 7.30 1.73
CA SER A 32 -7.37 6.24 1.42
C SER A 32 -7.20 4.98 2.28
N LEU A 33 -6.07 4.88 2.99
CA LEU A 33 -5.82 3.78 3.92
C LEU A 33 -6.79 3.87 5.11
N LYS A 34 -7.20 2.70 5.60
CA LYS A 34 -8.18 2.55 6.68
C LYS A 34 -7.53 2.17 8.02
N ASP A 35 -6.24 2.44 8.19
CA ASP A 35 -5.49 2.13 9.41
C ASP A 35 -6.01 2.90 10.64
N SER A 36 -6.69 4.03 10.44
CA SER A 36 -7.37 4.77 11.51
C SER A 36 -8.65 4.12 12.03
N THR A 37 -9.18 3.09 11.35
CA THR A 37 -10.42 2.40 11.77
C THR A 37 -10.21 1.44 12.94
N GLY A 38 -8.95 1.13 13.29
CA GLY A 38 -8.61 0.18 14.34
C GLY A 38 -8.76 -1.29 13.95
N THR A 39 -9.03 -1.60 12.68
CA THR A 39 -9.09 -2.99 12.17
C THR A 39 -7.70 -3.57 11.90
N PHE A 40 -6.74 -2.72 11.54
CA PHE A 40 -5.35 -3.08 11.37
C PHE A 40 -4.43 -1.91 11.71
N THR A 41 -3.15 -2.22 11.92
CA THR A 41 -2.09 -1.23 12.14
C THR A 41 -0.98 -1.41 11.12
N LEU A 42 -0.48 -0.30 10.56
CA LEU A 42 0.74 -0.30 9.76
C LEU A 42 1.97 -0.36 10.66
N ILE A 43 2.85 -1.32 10.40
CA ILE A 43 4.11 -1.49 11.13
C ILE A 43 5.23 -1.07 10.19
N LYS A 44 6.06 -0.10 10.60
CA LYS A 44 7.26 0.25 9.83
C LYS A 44 8.20 -0.95 9.76
N SER A 45 8.68 -1.25 8.56
CA SER A 45 9.74 -2.24 8.35
C SER A 45 11.08 -1.53 8.15
N ASP A 46 12.16 -2.19 8.56
CA ASP A 46 13.53 -1.77 8.24
C ASP A 46 13.93 -2.15 6.81
N ALA A 47 13.09 -2.92 6.11
CA ALA A 47 13.32 -3.28 4.72
C ALA A 47 13.22 -2.04 3.81
N SER A 48 14.12 -1.98 2.83
CA SER A 48 14.07 -0.99 1.75
C SER A 48 14.63 -1.60 0.46
N THR A 49 14.18 -1.07 -0.68
CA THR A 49 14.71 -1.45 -1.99
C THR A 49 14.93 -0.20 -2.83
N PHE A 50 15.95 -0.23 -3.68
CA PHE A 50 16.26 0.90 -4.55
C PHE A 50 15.86 0.58 -5.99
N CYS A 51 15.10 1.49 -6.61
CA CYS A 51 14.76 1.45 -8.01
C CYS A 51 15.41 2.67 -8.71
N PRO A 52 16.20 2.48 -9.79
CA PRO A 52 16.94 3.56 -10.43
C PRO A 52 16.09 4.75 -10.88
N TRP A 53 14.81 4.52 -11.22
CA TRP A 53 13.93 5.55 -11.75
C TRP A 53 12.81 5.98 -10.79
N LYS A 54 12.49 5.17 -9.78
CA LYS A 54 11.48 5.52 -8.76
C LYS A 54 12.08 6.06 -7.47
N GLY A 55 13.35 5.75 -7.16
CA GLY A 55 13.98 6.06 -5.88
C GLY A 55 13.92 4.89 -4.89
N THR A 56 14.00 5.21 -3.60
CA THR A 56 14.01 4.22 -2.51
C THR A 56 12.59 3.89 -2.05
N ALA A 57 12.18 2.63 -2.18
CA ALA A 57 10.98 2.11 -1.58
C ALA A 57 11.23 1.73 -0.12
N LEU A 58 10.30 2.11 0.75
CA LEU A 58 10.20 1.63 2.12
C LEU A 58 8.99 0.73 2.27
N TYR A 59 9.01 -0.14 3.29
CA TYR A 59 8.00 -1.17 3.46
C TYR A 59 7.20 -1.00 4.76
N TYR A 60 5.94 -1.42 4.70
CA TYR A 60 5.09 -1.63 5.86
C TYR A 60 4.73 -3.11 5.99
N GLY A 61 4.75 -3.59 7.24
CA GLY A 61 3.95 -4.73 7.68
C GLY A 61 2.53 -4.30 8.05
N ILE A 62 1.64 -5.28 8.16
CA ILE A 62 0.26 -5.08 8.63
C ILE A 62 0.01 -6.03 9.80
N ALA A 63 -0.44 -5.48 10.93
CA ALA A 63 -1.02 -6.25 12.03
C ALA A 63 -2.54 -6.19 11.97
N LEU A 64 -3.19 -7.33 11.77
CA LEU A 64 -4.64 -7.48 11.81
C LEU A 64 -5.09 -7.62 13.27
N GLN A 65 -5.97 -6.73 13.73
CA GLN A 65 -6.37 -6.71 15.14
C GLN A 65 -7.31 -7.87 15.49
N GLU A 66 -8.17 -8.29 14.56
CA GLU A 66 -9.13 -9.38 14.79
C GLU A 66 -8.47 -10.74 15.03
N SER A 67 -7.37 -11.02 14.32
CA SER A 67 -6.70 -12.33 14.34
C SER A 67 -5.36 -12.31 15.09
N GLY A 68 -4.85 -11.12 15.43
CA GLY A 68 -3.49 -10.94 15.93
C GLY A 68 -2.39 -11.28 14.92
N THR A 69 -2.75 -11.50 13.65
CA THR A 69 -1.79 -11.90 12.61
C THR A 69 -0.97 -10.70 12.16
N VAL A 70 0.35 -10.88 12.10
CA VAL A 70 1.29 -9.89 11.56
C VAL A 70 1.85 -10.38 10.24
N ILE A 71 1.71 -9.57 9.19
CA ILE A 71 2.21 -9.86 7.85
C ILE A 71 3.27 -8.81 7.51
N SER A 72 4.54 -9.22 7.53
CA SER A 72 5.67 -8.34 7.22
C SER A 72 5.77 -8.03 5.73
N ASP A 73 6.32 -6.85 5.42
CA ASP A 73 6.66 -6.40 4.05
C ASP A 73 5.55 -6.67 3.05
N VAL A 74 4.36 -6.18 3.38
CA VAL A 74 3.11 -6.43 2.62
C VAL A 74 2.73 -5.24 1.77
N ALA A 75 3.11 -4.04 2.20
CA ALA A 75 2.92 -2.81 1.46
C ALA A 75 4.26 -2.08 1.28
N TRP A 76 4.37 -1.28 0.22
CA TRP A 76 5.53 -0.43 -0.02
C TRP A 76 5.10 0.95 -0.50
N TYR A 77 5.98 1.93 -0.32
CA TYR A 77 5.77 3.32 -0.68
C TYR A 77 7.09 4.02 -0.96
N TYR A 78 7.02 5.14 -1.68
CA TYR A 78 8.16 6.00 -1.99
C TYR A 78 7.97 7.35 -1.30
N PRO A 79 8.66 7.62 -0.17
CA PRO A 79 8.57 8.92 0.52
C PRO A 79 9.30 10.03 -0.26
N GLU A 80 10.37 9.65 -0.95
CA GLU A 80 11.21 10.55 -1.75
C GLU A 80 11.42 9.94 -3.14
N PRO A 81 10.37 9.88 -3.98
CA PRO A 81 10.52 9.35 -5.31
C PRO A 81 11.38 10.28 -6.18
N SER A 82 11.99 9.72 -7.22
CA SER A 82 12.64 10.52 -8.26
C SER A 82 11.61 11.35 -9.05
N GLU A 83 12.06 12.36 -9.80
CA GLU A 83 11.17 13.25 -10.57
C GLU A 83 10.17 12.51 -11.47
N ALA A 84 10.61 11.43 -12.11
CA ALA A 84 9.79 10.62 -13.00
C ALA A 84 8.67 9.83 -12.29
N ALA A 85 8.70 9.73 -10.96
CA ALA A 85 7.75 8.98 -10.15
C ALA A 85 7.06 9.84 -9.07
N GLN A 86 7.07 11.17 -9.22
CA GLN A 86 6.45 12.08 -8.23
C GLN A 86 4.94 11.88 -8.05
N ASN A 87 4.25 11.38 -9.07
CA ASN A 87 2.82 11.08 -8.99
C ASN A 87 2.48 10.05 -7.91
N ILE A 88 3.41 9.13 -7.59
CA ILE A 88 3.21 8.10 -6.56
C ILE A 88 3.84 8.48 -5.20
N ARG A 89 4.26 9.73 -5.02
CA ARG A 89 4.81 10.20 -3.74
C ARG A 89 3.81 9.94 -2.61
N ASP A 90 4.29 9.31 -1.54
CA ASP A 90 3.50 8.94 -0.36
C ASP A 90 2.30 8.02 -0.64
N HIS A 91 2.17 7.51 -1.87
CA HIS A 91 1.16 6.50 -2.18
C HIS A 91 1.67 5.11 -1.77
N VAL A 92 0.74 4.26 -1.37
CA VAL A 92 1.01 2.92 -0.88
C VAL A 92 0.50 1.90 -1.87
N ALA A 93 1.36 0.96 -2.24
CA ALA A 93 1.00 -0.21 -3.04
C ALA A 93 1.16 -1.48 -2.22
N PHE A 94 0.47 -2.55 -2.62
CA PHE A 94 0.39 -3.81 -1.88
C PHE A 94 0.85 -5.00 -2.72
N TYR A 95 1.49 -5.98 -2.09
CA TYR A 95 1.88 -7.21 -2.76
C TYR A 95 0.65 -8.06 -3.04
N LYS A 96 0.31 -8.23 -4.32
CA LYS A 96 -0.86 -9.00 -4.77
C LYS A 96 -0.83 -10.48 -4.38
N THR A 97 0.33 -11.00 -3.98
CA THR A 97 0.49 -12.35 -3.42
C THR A 97 0.05 -12.47 -1.96
N LYS A 98 -0.07 -11.34 -1.25
CA LYS A 98 -0.45 -11.26 0.17
C LYS A 98 -1.77 -10.49 0.39
N VAL A 99 -2.12 -9.58 -0.53
CA VAL A 99 -3.27 -8.69 -0.45
C VAL A 99 -4.09 -8.83 -1.72
N ARG A 100 -5.41 -8.95 -1.59
CA ARG A 100 -6.31 -8.89 -2.73
C ARG A 100 -6.49 -7.44 -3.15
N VAL A 101 -6.03 -7.09 -4.36
CA VAL A 101 -6.19 -5.76 -4.94
C VAL A 101 -7.09 -5.86 -6.18
N VAL A 102 -8.20 -5.13 -6.18
CA VAL A 102 -9.18 -5.11 -7.27
C VAL A 102 -9.47 -3.68 -7.69
N VAL A 103 -9.68 -3.49 -9.00
CA VAL A 103 -10.17 -2.25 -9.60
C VAL A 103 -11.44 -2.63 -10.38
N GLU A 104 -12.57 -2.01 -10.05
CA GLU A 104 -13.89 -2.29 -10.64
C GLU A 104 -14.63 -1.00 -11.03
#